data_AF-A0AAV3H9R5-F1
#
_entry.id   AF-A0AAV3H9R5-F1
#
_cell.length_a   1.000
_cell.length_b   1.000
_cell.length_c   1.000
_cell.angle_alpha   90.00
_cell.angle_beta   90.00
_cell.angle_gamma   90.00
#
_symmetry.space_group_name_H-M   'P 1'
#
loop_
_entity.id
_entity.type
_entity.pdbx_description
1 polymer ?
#
loop_
_entity_poly.entity_id
_entity_poly.type
_entity_poly.pdbx_seq_one_letter_code
_entity_poly.pdbx_strand_id
1 'polypeptide(L)' 'MVTAAGGTPVMSKTGHAFIKERMRKEDAIYGGEMSAHHYFRDFAYCDSGMIPWLLVAELVCLKGKTLGELVRDRMAAFP' A
#
# COMPACT_ATOMS: atom_id res chain seq x y z
N MET A 1 -3.86 -9.62 -4.30
CA MET A 1 -4.12 -9.35 -2.86
C MET A 1 -5.25 -8.36 -2.66
N VAL A 2 -5.27 -7.22 -3.35
CA VAL A 2 -6.33 -6.19 -3.18
C VAL A 2 -7.74 -6.78 -3.31
N THR A 3 -8.05 -7.47 -4.41
CA THR A 3 -9.34 -8.15 -4.61
C THR A 3 -9.63 -9.24 -3.58
N ALA A 4 -8.60 -10.02 -3.20
CA ALA A 4 -8.75 -11.07 -2.18
C ALA A 4 -9.02 -10.52 -0.77
N ALA A 5 -8.61 -9.28 -0.51
CA ALA A 5 -8.89 -8.53 0.72
C ALA A 5 -10.19 -7.70 0.63
N GLY A 6 -10.99 -7.85 -0.44
CA GLY A 6 -12.25 -7.15 -0.64
C GLY A 6 -12.13 -5.74 -1.25
N GLY A 7 -10.94 -5.33 -1.68
CA GLY A 7 -10.72 -4.03 -2.33
C GLY A 7 -10.78 -4.08 -3.86
N THR A 8 -10.91 -2.91 -4.48
CA THR A 8 -10.88 -2.75 -5.95
C THR A 8 -9.56 -2.12 -6.38
N PRO A 9 -8.67 -2.84 -7.11
CA PRO A 9 -7.45 -2.25 -7.62
C PRO A 9 -7.74 -1.29 -8.77
N VAL A 10 -7.13 -0.11 -8.74
CA VAL A 10 -7.26 0.90 -9.80
C VAL A 10 -5.87 1.22 -10.34
N MET A 11 -5.67 0.99 -11.63
CA MET A 11 -4.41 1.33 -12.31
C MET A 11 -4.29 2.85 -12.49
N SER A 12 -3.08 3.37 -12.34
CA SER A 12 -2.74 4.77 -12.56
C SER A 12 -1.38 4.89 -13.24
N LYS A 13 -1.15 6.02 -13.91
CA LYS A 13 0.19 6.43 -14.32
C LYS A 13 1.06 6.67 -13.07
N THR A 14 2.31 6.23 -13.13
CA THR A 14 3.34 6.47 -12.10
C THR A 14 3.66 7.97 -11.98
N GLY A 15 3.94 8.42 -10.77
CA GLY A 15 4.28 9.78 -10.43
C GLY A 15 3.31 10.36 -9.40
N HIS A 16 3.86 11.01 -8.38
CA HIS A 16 3.16 11.56 -7.24
C HIS A 16 1.93 12.42 -7.58
N ALA A 17 2.01 13.27 -8.61
CA ALA A 17 0.88 14.08 -9.05
C ALA A 17 -0.27 13.21 -9.58
N PHE A 18 0.02 12.24 -10.45
CA PHE A 18 -0.97 11.36 -11.07
C PHE A 18 -1.62 10.43 -10.05
N ILE A 19 -0.84 9.87 -9.12
CA ILE A 19 -1.38 9.04 -8.03
C ILE A 19 -2.33 9.85 -7.15
N LYS A 20 -1.92 11.05 -6.71
CA LYS A 20 -2.77 11.92 -5.89
C LYS A 20 -4.06 12.33 -6.58
N GLU A 21 -3.97 12.68 -7.86
CA GLU A 21 -5.14 13.01 -8.68
C GLU A 21 -6.09 11.81 -8.78
N ARG A 22 -5.54 10.62 -9.10
CA ARG A 22 -6.32 9.38 -9.23
C ARG A 22 -6.99 8.99 -7.92
N MET A 23 -6.27 9.08 -6.80
CA MET A 23 -6.84 8.74 -5.49
C MET A 23 -7.99 9.67 -5.11
N ARG A 24 -7.89 10.98 -5.39
CA ARG A 24 -9.00 11.92 -5.13
C ARG A 24 -10.21 11.63 -6.02
N LYS A 25 -9.97 11.31 -7.29
CA LYS A 25 -11.05 10.99 -8.25
C LYS A 25 -11.84 9.75 -7.84
N GLU A 26 -11.15 8.74 -7.31
CA GLU A 26 -11.74 7.44 -6.97
C GLU A 26 -12.05 7.29 -5.47
N ASP A 27 -11.82 8.34 -4.68
CA ASP A 27 -11.80 8.32 -3.21
C ASP A 27 -11.02 7.12 -2.61
N ALA A 28 -9.86 6.82 -3.19
CA ALA A 28 -9.07 5.65 -2.82
C ALA A 28 -8.42 5.83 -1.44
N ILE A 29 -8.60 4.85 -0.54
CA ILE A 29 -8.05 4.88 0.82
C ILE A 29 -6.53 4.79 0.87
N TYR A 30 -5.92 4.13 -0.12
CA TYR A 30 -4.49 3.86 -0.19
C TYR A 30 -4.01 3.90 -1.65
N GLY A 31 -2.84 4.49 -1.87
CA GLY A 31 -2.10 4.44 -3.13
C GLY A 31 -0.67 3.98 -2.88
N GLY A 32 -0.07 3.26 -3.82
CA GLY A 32 1.28 2.74 -3.67
C GLY A 32 2.01 2.66 -5.00
N GLU A 33 3.29 3.01 -4.97
CA GLU A 33 4.21 2.85 -6.08
C GLU A 33 5.35 1.91 -5.68
N MET A 34 5.87 1.14 -6.64
CA MET A 34 6.99 0.22 -6.39
C MET A 34 8.28 0.94 -5.95
N SER A 35 8.38 2.24 -6.20
CA SER A 35 9.46 3.13 -5.80
C SER A 35 9.38 3.57 -4.32
N ALA A 36 8.72 2.78 -3.46
CA ALA A 36 8.56 3.03 -2.02
C ALA A 36 7.78 4.32 -1.65
N HIS A 37 6.87 4.77 -2.52
CA HIS A 37 5.94 5.86 -2.21
C HIS A 37 4.57 5.28 -1.81
N HIS A 38 4.13 5.60 -0.60
CA HIS A 38 2.89 5.09 0.00
C HIS A 38 1.99 6.25 0.42
N TYR A 39 0.84 6.38 -0.22
CA TYR A 39 -0.11 7.48 -0.10
C TYR A 39 -1.33 7.06 0.72
N PHE A 40 -1.81 7.94 1.60
CA PHE A 40 -2.92 7.66 2.50
C PHE A 40 -3.98 8.75 2.39
N ARG A 41 -5.24 8.36 2.15
CA ARG A 41 -6.37 9.31 2.03
C ARG A 41 -6.42 10.27 3.22
N ASP A 42 -6.43 9.69 4.42
CA ASP A 42 -6.61 10.44 5.67
C ASP A 42 -5.36 11.25 6.06
N PHE A 43 -4.26 11.08 5.31
CA PHE A 43 -3.09 11.95 5.34
C PHE A 43 -3.11 12.95 4.17
N ALA A 44 -4.28 13.55 3.91
CA ALA A 44 -4.50 14.49 2.81
C ALA A 44 -4.15 13.95 1.40
N TYR A 45 -4.28 12.63 1.21
CA TYR A 45 -3.82 11.90 0.02
C TYR A 45 -2.29 12.02 -0.20
N CYS A 46 -1.52 12.44 0.81
CA CYS A 46 -0.08 12.55 0.74
C CYS A 46 0.61 11.24 1.06
N ASP A 47 1.82 11.12 0.55
CA ASP A 47 2.76 10.08 0.90
C ASP A 47 3.38 10.34 2.27
N SER A 48 3.73 9.25 2.96
CA SER A 48 4.42 9.29 4.24
C SER A 48 5.42 8.15 4.32
N GLY A 49 6.64 8.47 4.75
CA GLY A 49 7.65 7.47 5.11
C GLY A 49 7.42 6.86 6.50
N MET A 50 6.55 7.46 7.32
CA MET A 50 6.35 7.05 8.72
C MET A 50 5.18 6.07 8.88
N ILE A 51 4.06 6.33 8.21
CA ILE A 51 2.86 5.49 8.32
C ILE A 51 3.11 4.03 7.89
N PRO A 52 3.83 3.73 6.78
CA PRO A 52 4.02 2.36 6.31
C PRO A 52 4.71 1.45 7.34
N TRP A 53 5.79 1.92 7.98
CA TRP A 53 6.51 1.07 8.92
C TRP A 53 5.74 0.85 10.22
N LEU A 54 4.93 1.82 10.66
CA LEU A 54 4.04 1.67 11.81
C LEU A 54 2.97 0.60 11.54
N LEU A 55 2.33 0.63 10.38
CA LEU A 55 1.33 -0.37 9.98
C LEU A 55 1.94 -1.77 9.83
N VAL A 56 3.16 -1.86 9.27
CA VAL A 56 3.87 -3.14 9.15
C VAL A 56 4.27 -3.67 10.52
N ALA A 57 4.75 -2.82 11.44
CA ALA A 57 5.09 -3.21 12.80
C ALA A 57 3.86 -3.73 13.56
N GLU A 58 2.73 -3.01 13.47
CA GLU A 58 1.45 -3.47 14.00
C GLU A 58 1.06 -4.84 13.42
N LEU A 59 1.14 -5.01 12.10
CA LEU A 59 0.79 -6.27 11.44
C LEU A 59 1.68 -7.43 11.90
N VAL A 60 2.99 -7.20 12.06
CA VAL A 60 3.93 -8.18 12.61
C VAL A 60 3.53 -8.59 14.03
N CYS A 61 3.23 -7.61 14.90
CA CYS A 61 2.77 -7.86 16.27
C CYS A 61 1.46 -8.65 16.30
N LEU A 62 0.47 -8.26 15.51
CA LEU A 62 -0.85 -8.90 15.49
C LEU A 62 -0.84 -10.31 14.89
N LYS A 63 0.07 -10.59 13.95
CA LYS A 63 0.15 -11.90 13.28
C LYS A 63 1.13 -12.86 13.96
N GLY A 64 2.03 -12.37 14.81
CA GLY A 64 3.09 -13.20 15.40
C GLY A 64 4.02 -13.82 14.36
N LYS A 65 4.17 -13.18 13.20
CA LYS A 65 5.01 -13.64 12.08
C LYS A 65 6.09 -12.63 11.80
N THR A 66 7.27 -13.08 11.38
CA THR A 66 8.32 -12.16 10.93
C THR A 66 7.94 -11.52 9.60
N LEU A 67 8.52 -10.36 9.30
CA LEU A 67 8.29 -9.66 8.04
C LEU A 67 8.60 -10.54 6.82
N GLY A 68 9.69 -11.31 6.86
CA GLY A 68 10.07 -12.22 5.78
C GLY A 68 8.99 -13.27 5.50
N GLU A 69 8.33 -13.78 6.53
CA GLU A 69 7.24 -14.75 6.36
C GLU A 69 5.98 -14.15 5.76
N LEU A 70 5.70 -12.87 6.04
CA LEU A 70 4.54 -12.17 5.48
C LEU A 70 4.67 -11.94 3.97
N VAL A 71 5.89 -11.81 3.45
CA VAL A 71 6.14 -11.52 2.03
C VAL A 71 6.54 -12.75 1.20
N ARG A 72 7.04 -13.81 1.84
CA ARG A 72 7.62 -15.00 1.19
C ARG A 72 6.73 -15.59 0.08
N ASP A 73 5.46 -15.87 0.39
CA ASP A 73 4.56 -16.50 -0.58
C ASP A 73 4.24 -15.57 -1.76
N ARG A 74 4.34 -14.25 -1.56
CA ARG A 74 4.12 -13.27 -2.63
C ARG A 74 5.34 -13.18 -3.54
N MET A 75 6.55 -13.16 -2.97
CA MET A 75 7.79 -13.20 -3.74
C MET A 75 7.91 -14.48 -4.59
N ALA A 76 7.48 -15.62 -4.06
CA ALA A 76 7.49 -16.88 -4.80
C ALA A 76 6.43 -16.91 -5.93
N ALA A 77 5.25 -16.32 -5.71
CA ALA A 77 4.17 -16.31 -6.70
C ALA A 77 4.38 -15.28 -7.83
N PHE A 78 5.12 -14.20 -7.55
CA PHE A 78 5.37 -13.10 -8.47
C PHE A 78 6.85 -12.65 -8.35
N PRO A 79 7.80 -13.41 -8.90
CA PRO A 79 9.23 -13.09 -8.84
C PRO A 79 9.59 -11.87 -9.67
#